data_AF-A0A833STE1-F1
#
_entry.id   AF-A0A833STE1-F1
#
_cell.length_a   1.000
_cell.length_b   1.000
_cell.length_c   1.000
_cell.angle_alpha   90.00
_cell.angle_beta   90.00
_cell.angle_gamma   90.00
#
_symmetry.space_group_name_H-M   'P 1'
#
loop_
_entity.id
_entity.type
_entity.pdbx_description
1 polymer ?
#
loop_
_entity_poly.entity_id
_entity_poly.type
_entity_poly.pdbx_seq_one_letter_code
_entity_poly.pdbx_strand_id
1 'polypeptide(L)'
;MTQTAPANWRGVSQASRDTSTGKTRPFSSSSRSKSQPKQRNAKPKPPAKPAPSAFDLGVAQARSYADSATPEQLEARLQQLLIVAKFADAAFLIAASAHLSTRFQTADVVRLMLEQAKSPCALEQAARLVRDLQLQQNDALVTLLINEMVRGQQFSAATRLAQEMVPGFETLSAAADRPCWTPPALIKL
;
A
#
# COMPACT_ATOMS: atom_id res chain seq x y z
N MET A 1 -29.28 41.49 7.51
CA MET A 1 -29.64 41.23 6.11
C MET A 1 -28.35 41.08 5.34
N THR A 2 -27.84 39.85 5.23
CA THR A 2 -27.92 38.95 4.06
C THR A 2 -27.04 39.40 2.88
N GLN A 3 -25.96 38.66 2.65
CA GLN A 3 -25.43 38.45 1.31
C GLN A 3 -24.98 36.98 1.19
N THR A 4 -25.86 36.18 0.60
CA THR A 4 -25.55 34.86 0.03
C THR A 4 -25.54 35.02 -1.48
N ALA A 5 -24.52 34.48 -2.14
CA ALA A 5 -24.57 34.23 -3.58
C ALA A 5 -24.02 32.82 -3.87
N PRO A 6 -24.59 32.11 -4.87
CA PRO A 6 -24.59 30.65 -4.91
C PRO A 6 -23.56 30.04 -5.89
N ALA A 7 -23.29 28.75 -5.70
CA ALA A 7 -22.61 27.90 -6.67
C ALA A 7 -23.56 27.56 -7.84
N ASN A 8 -23.09 27.71 -9.08
CA ASN A 8 -23.81 27.23 -10.27
C ASN A 8 -22.82 26.70 -11.32
N TRP A 9 -22.65 25.39 -11.38
CA TRP A 9 -21.90 24.70 -12.45
C TRP A 9 -22.85 23.79 -13.22
N ARG A 10 -23.59 24.37 -14.17
CA ARG A 10 -24.20 23.65 -15.31
C ARG A 10 -24.38 24.58 -16.51
N GLY A 11 -24.01 24.08 -17.69
CA GLY A 11 -24.45 24.61 -18.99
C GLY A 11 -23.32 24.66 -20.03
N VAL A 12 -23.24 23.68 -20.95
CA VAL A 12 -23.71 23.80 -22.36
C VAL A 12 -22.64 24.49 -23.24
N SER A 13 -21.82 23.70 -23.96
CA SER A 13 -21.96 23.32 -25.39
C SER A 13 -21.65 24.43 -26.41
N GLN A 14 -20.57 24.18 -27.17
CA GLN A 14 -20.47 24.22 -28.64
C GLN A 14 -20.49 25.58 -29.41
N ALA A 15 -19.38 25.86 -30.13
CA ALA A 15 -19.29 26.49 -31.46
C ALA A 15 -17.80 26.48 -31.90
N SER A 16 -17.32 25.63 -32.80
CA SER A 16 -17.38 25.67 -34.28
C SER A 16 -16.94 26.99 -34.94
N ARG A 17 -15.80 26.97 -35.65
CA ARG A 17 -15.60 27.69 -36.93
C ARG A 17 -14.48 27.09 -37.79
N ASP A 18 -14.84 26.83 -39.04
CA ASP A 18 -14.12 26.24 -40.17
C ASP A 18 -13.15 27.17 -40.93
N THR A 19 -12.25 26.59 -41.75
CA THR A 19 -12.19 26.68 -43.25
C THR A 19 -10.82 26.19 -43.77
N SER A 20 -10.72 25.08 -44.54
CA SER A 20 -10.87 24.87 -46.02
C SER A 20 -9.50 24.88 -46.76
N THR A 21 -9.04 23.80 -47.41
CA THR A 21 -9.24 23.45 -48.85
C THR A 21 -8.38 22.19 -49.15
N GLY A 22 -8.70 21.21 -50.01
CA GLY A 22 -9.83 20.96 -50.89
C GLY A 22 -9.81 19.56 -51.55
N LYS A 23 -10.93 19.24 -52.24
CA LYS A 23 -11.19 18.32 -53.39
C LYS A 23 -10.34 17.02 -53.51
N THR A 24 -10.89 15.80 -53.62
CA THR A 24 -11.92 15.33 -54.59
C THR A 24 -12.43 13.92 -54.18
N ARG A 25 -13.71 13.60 -54.43
CA ARG A 25 -14.42 12.29 -54.33
C ARG A 25 -14.66 11.78 -55.80
N PRO A 26 -15.21 10.57 -56.15
CA PRO A 26 -15.84 9.52 -55.32
C PRO A 26 -15.84 8.03 -55.80
N PHE A 27 -16.49 7.17 -54.97
CA PHE A 27 -17.34 5.98 -55.26
C PHE A 27 -16.78 4.56 -55.59
N SER A 28 -16.98 3.65 -54.62
CA SER A 28 -17.57 2.29 -54.65
C SER A 28 -17.21 1.23 -55.71
N SER A 29 -16.79 0.03 -55.26
CA SER A 29 -17.68 -1.16 -55.22
C SER A 29 -17.01 -2.44 -54.65
N SER A 30 -17.77 -3.13 -53.80
CA SER A 30 -17.86 -4.58 -53.57
C SER A 30 -16.78 -5.52 -54.12
N SER A 31 -16.07 -6.22 -53.22
CA SER A 31 -15.94 -7.69 -53.35
C SER A 31 -15.85 -8.37 -51.97
N ARG A 32 -16.68 -9.41 -51.81
CA ARG A 32 -16.63 -10.37 -50.70
C ARG A 32 -15.27 -11.07 -50.69
N SER A 33 -14.64 -11.18 -49.53
CA SER A 33 -13.77 -12.31 -49.23
C SER A 33 -13.81 -12.61 -47.73
N LYS A 34 -14.47 -13.73 -47.41
CA LYS A 34 -14.30 -14.45 -46.14
C LYS A 34 -12.82 -14.87 -46.05
N SER A 35 -12.10 -14.36 -45.06
CA SER A 35 -10.87 -15.00 -44.59
C SER A 35 -10.81 -14.88 -43.07
N GLN A 36 -10.85 -16.05 -42.44
CA GLN A 36 -10.76 -16.28 -40.99
C GLN A 36 -9.59 -15.50 -40.35
N PRO A 37 -9.73 -15.03 -39.10
CA PRO A 37 -8.58 -14.56 -38.35
C PRO A 37 -7.65 -15.75 -38.09
N LYS A 38 -6.46 -15.66 -38.66
CA LYS A 38 -5.34 -16.57 -38.44
C LYS A 38 -5.06 -16.61 -36.93
N GLN A 39 -5.43 -17.71 -36.27
CA GLN A 39 -5.04 -18.01 -34.89
C GLN A 39 -3.51 -18.03 -34.84
N ARG A 40 -2.93 -16.89 -34.47
CA ARG A 40 -1.53 -16.82 -34.11
C ARG A 40 -1.41 -17.44 -32.74
N ASN A 41 -0.99 -18.70 -32.75
CA ASN A 41 -0.60 -19.54 -31.64
C ASN A 41 0.21 -18.72 -30.60
N ALA A 42 -0.49 -18.16 -29.61
CA ALA A 42 0.12 -17.45 -28.50
C ALA A 42 0.60 -18.51 -27.51
N LYS A 43 1.85 -18.94 -27.67
CA LYS A 43 2.56 -19.65 -26.59
C LYS A 43 2.39 -18.83 -25.30
N PRO A 44 2.07 -19.45 -24.15
CA PRO A 44 2.03 -18.75 -22.89
C PRO A 44 3.40 -18.14 -22.64
N LYS A 45 3.46 -16.81 -22.56
CA LYS A 45 4.65 -16.11 -22.09
C LYS A 45 4.90 -16.63 -20.66
N PRO A 46 6.11 -17.13 -20.32
CA PRO A 46 6.38 -17.55 -18.94
C PRO A 46 6.09 -16.35 -18.02
N PRO A 47 5.55 -16.58 -16.81
CA PRO A 47 5.23 -15.50 -15.90
C PRO A 47 6.49 -14.68 -15.70
N ALA A 48 6.42 -13.40 -16.10
CA ALA A 48 7.48 -12.46 -15.81
C ALA A 48 7.70 -12.51 -14.30
N LYS A 49 8.93 -12.86 -13.88
CA LYS A 49 9.30 -12.84 -12.46
C LYS A 49 8.85 -11.48 -11.90
N PRO A 50 8.07 -11.44 -10.81
CA PRO A 50 7.70 -10.16 -10.20
C PRO A 50 8.99 -9.39 -9.95
N ALA A 51 9.00 -8.10 -10.29
CA ALA A 51 10.14 -7.25 -10.00
C ALA A 51 10.45 -7.37 -8.49
N PRO A 52 11.72 -7.56 -8.11
CA PRO A 52 12.08 -7.72 -6.70
C PRO A 52 11.56 -6.50 -5.93
N SER A 53 10.90 -6.76 -4.81
CA SER A 53 10.41 -5.69 -3.95
C SER A 53 11.60 -4.89 -3.42
N ALA A 54 11.37 -3.63 -3.02
CA ALA A 54 12.43 -2.82 -2.39
C ALA A 54 13.03 -3.53 -1.16
N PHE A 55 12.21 -4.31 -0.47
CA PHE A 55 12.60 -5.21 0.61
C PHE A 55 13.58 -6.29 0.14
N ASP A 56 13.27 -7.01 -0.94
CA ASP A 56 14.16 -8.07 -1.47
C ASP A 56 15.53 -7.52 -1.87
N LEU A 57 15.56 -6.31 -2.43
CA LEU A 57 16.81 -5.61 -2.75
C LEU A 57 17.60 -5.25 -1.49
N GLY A 58 16.91 -4.72 -0.46
CA GLY A 58 17.52 -4.39 0.82
C GLY A 58 18.09 -5.63 1.53
N VAL A 59 17.35 -6.73 1.54
CA VAL A 59 17.80 -8.01 2.11
C VAL A 59 18.95 -8.60 1.32
N ALA A 60 18.93 -8.54 -0.01
CA ALA A 60 20.04 -9.03 -0.84
C ALA A 60 21.33 -8.24 -0.58
N GLN A 61 21.24 -6.91 -0.44
CA GLN A 61 22.37 -6.08 -0.07
C GLN A 61 22.87 -6.41 1.34
N ALA A 62 21.97 -6.51 2.31
CA ALA A 62 22.32 -6.86 3.68
C ALA A 62 22.96 -8.27 3.77
N ARG A 63 22.53 -9.20 2.91
CA ARG A 63 23.08 -10.56 2.83
C ARG A 63 24.51 -10.55 2.32
N SER A 64 24.81 -9.76 1.29
CA SER A 64 26.20 -9.62 0.80
C SER A 64 27.17 -9.13 1.87
N TYR A 65 26.70 -8.26 2.78
CA TYR A 65 27.46 -7.83 3.93
C TYR A 65 27.54 -8.93 5.00
N ALA A 66 26.41 -9.56 5.32
CA ALA A 66 26.31 -10.61 6.34
C ALA A 66 27.17 -11.84 6.04
N ASP A 67 27.32 -12.21 4.77
CA ASP A 67 28.15 -13.35 4.34
C ASP A 67 29.65 -13.08 4.55
N SER A 68 30.06 -11.81 4.58
CA SER A 68 31.46 -11.39 4.74
C SER A 68 31.84 -10.95 6.15
N ALA A 69 30.85 -10.66 7.00
CA ALA A 69 31.04 -10.08 8.33
C ALA A 69 31.05 -11.15 9.43
N THR A 70 31.79 -10.88 10.51
CA THR A 70 31.74 -11.75 11.69
C THR A 70 30.44 -11.53 12.49
N PRO A 71 30.00 -12.50 13.30
CA PRO A 71 28.81 -12.35 14.15
C PRO A 71 28.85 -11.09 15.03
N GLU A 72 30.00 -10.76 15.59
CA GLU A 72 30.19 -9.59 16.46
C GLU A 72 30.06 -8.28 15.67
N GLN A 73 30.57 -8.25 14.43
CA GLN A 73 30.41 -7.09 13.55
C GLN A 73 28.95 -6.88 13.15
N LEU A 74 28.21 -7.97 12.93
CA LEU A 74 26.78 -7.92 12.62
C LEU A 74 25.97 -7.37 13.79
N GLU A 75 26.26 -7.82 15.01
CA GLU A 75 25.61 -7.31 16.22
C GLU A 75 25.94 -5.83 16.46
N ALA A 76 27.21 -5.43 16.34
CA ALA A 76 27.62 -4.03 16.45
C ALA A 76 26.94 -3.15 15.39
N ARG A 77 26.84 -3.64 14.15
CA ARG A 77 26.15 -2.94 13.07
C ARG A 77 24.66 -2.80 13.35
N LEU A 78 24.01 -3.86 13.82
CA LEU A 78 22.60 -3.84 14.20
C LEU A 78 22.33 -2.80 15.29
N GLN A 79 23.12 -2.80 16.36
CA GLN A 79 23.01 -1.82 17.44
C GLN A 79 23.16 -0.38 16.93
N GLN A 80 24.15 -0.13 16.07
CA GLN A 80 24.33 1.18 15.47
C GLN A 80 23.11 1.62 14.64
N LEU A 81 22.51 0.72 13.87
CA LEU A 81 21.31 1.02 13.09
C LEU A 81 20.11 1.35 13.99
N LEU A 82 19.94 0.62 15.09
CA LEU A 82 18.85 0.88 16.05
C LEU A 82 19.03 2.22 16.78
N ILE A 83 20.28 2.58 17.15
CA ILE A 83 20.58 3.87 17.79
C ILE A 83 20.28 5.05 16.85
N VAL A 84 20.61 4.91 15.56
CA VAL A 84 20.38 5.96 14.54
C VAL A 84 18.96 5.87 13.94
N ALA A 85 18.07 5.06 14.53
CA ALA A 85 16.68 4.89 14.10
C ALA A 85 16.51 4.42 12.64
N LYS A 86 17.47 3.67 12.11
CA LYS A 86 17.41 3.02 10.78
C LYS A 86 16.75 1.65 10.88
N PHE A 87 15.48 1.63 11.24
CA PHE A 87 14.73 0.40 11.54
C PHE A 87 14.55 -0.51 10.32
N ALA A 88 14.34 0.04 9.12
CA ALA A 88 14.22 -0.76 7.91
C ALA A 88 15.51 -1.54 7.61
N ASP A 89 16.66 -0.85 7.62
CA ASP A 89 17.98 -1.46 7.42
C ASP A 89 18.28 -2.51 8.49
N ALA A 90 17.91 -2.23 9.76
CA ALA A 90 18.05 -3.19 10.86
C ALA A 90 17.21 -4.45 10.64
N ALA A 91 15.96 -4.29 10.21
CA ALA A 91 15.09 -5.42 9.88
C ALA A 91 15.62 -6.23 8.68
N PHE A 92 16.17 -5.58 7.65
CA PHE A 92 16.80 -6.26 6.52
C PHE A 92 18.03 -7.05 6.96
N LEU A 93 18.84 -6.49 7.85
CA LEU A 93 20.03 -7.15 8.37
C LEU A 93 19.68 -8.40 9.19
N ILE A 94 18.63 -8.33 10.02
CA ILE A 94 18.12 -9.48 10.77
C ILE A 94 17.58 -10.55 9.81
N ALA A 95 16.77 -10.16 8.83
CA ALA A 95 16.21 -11.10 7.85
C ALA A 95 17.28 -11.72 6.93
N ALA A 96 18.37 -11.01 6.69
CA ALA A 96 19.46 -11.46 5.82
C ALA A 96 20.42 -12.42 6.53
N SER A 97 20.65 -12.25 7.83
CA SER A 97 21.62 -13.02 8.61
C SER A 97 20.96 -14.12 9.43
N ALA A 98 21.37 -15.37 9.19
CA ALA A 98 20.92 -16.51 9.99
C ALA A 98 21.24 -16.34 11.49
N HIS A 99 22.43 -15.81 11.82
CA HIS A 99 22.86 -15.58 13.21
C HIS A 99 21.98 -14.55 13.92
N LEU A 100 21.66 -13.43 13.26
CA LEU A 100 20.80 -12.42 13.88
C LEU A 100 19.34 -12.88 13.97
N SER A 101 18.84 -13.61 12.96
CA SER A 101 17.45 -14.09 12.95
C SER A 101 17.12 -15.09 14.08
N THR A 102 18.12 -15.80 14.62
CA THR A 102 17.90 -16.70 15.76
C THR A 102 17.81 -15.97 17.11
N ARG A 103 18.45 -14.79 17.21
CA ARG A 103 18.52 -14.02 18.46
C ARG A 103 17.53 -12.86 18.50
N PHE A 104 17.21 -12.29 17.34
CA PHE A 104 16.40 -11.09 17.21
C PHE A 104 15.24 -11.34 16.26
N GLN A 105 14.06 -10.85 16.64
CA GLN A 105 12.89 -10.88 15.78
C GLN A 105 12.75 -9.56 15.04
N THR A 106 12.40 -9.62 13.75
CA THR A 106 12.10 -8.43 12.97
C THR A 106 10.86 -7.70 13.50
N ALA A 107 9.92 -8.43 14.11
CA ALA A 107 8.75 -7.87 14.78
C ALA A 107 9.11 -6.91 15.93
N ASP A 108 10.16 -7.21 16.70
CA ASP A 108 10.62 -6.32 17.78
C ASP A 108 11.19 -5.00 17.25
N VAL A 109 11.87 -5.04 16.09
CA VAL A 109 12.35 -3.82 15.43
C VAL A 109 11.17 -2.96 14.97
N VAL A 110 10.13 -3.58 14.42
CA VAL A 110 8.92 -2.84 14.02
C VAL A 110 8.20 -2.28 15.24
N ARG A 111 8.10 -3.04 16.34
CA ARG A 111 7.51 -2.55 17.60
C ARG A 111 8.28 -1.34 18.13
N LEU A 112 9.61 -1.40 18.15
CA LEU A 112 10.46 -0.27 18.55
C LEU A 112 10.27 0.94 17.61
N MET A 113 10.15 0.69 16.30
CA MET A 113 9.86 1.74 15.32
C MET A 113 8.52 2.42 15.60
N LEU A 114 7.48 1.66 15.96
CA LEU A 114 6.17 2.20 16.34
C LEU A 114 6.23 3.00 17.64
N GLU A 115 6.94 2.51 18.65
CA GLU A 115 7.15 3.23 19.91
C GLU A 115 7.86 4.59 19.70
N GLN A 116 8.73 4.69 18.70
CA GLN A 116 9.43 5.92 18.33
C GLN A 116 8.71 6.74 17.25
N ALA A 117 7.65 6.23 16.63
CA ALA A 117 6.96 6.87 15.53
C ALA A 117 6.16 8.08 16.02
N LYS A 118 6.76 9.27 15.88
CA LYS A 118 6.12 10.55 16.22
C LYS A 118 5.42 11.22 15.03
N SER A 119 5.54 10.63 13.84
CA SER A 119 5.08 11.25 12.60
C SER A 119 4.22 10.31 11.76
N PRO A 120 3.30 10.85 10.96
CA PRO A 120 2.45 10.04 10.10
C PRO A 120 3.25 9.24 9.07
N CYS A 121 4.29 9.85 8.50
CA CYS A 121 5.20 9.18 7.57
C CYS A 121 5.91 7.97 8.22
N ALA A 122 6.31 8.08 9.49
CA ALA A 122 6.92 6.95 10.20
C ALA A 122 5.94 5.79 10.40
N LEU A 123 4.67 6.07 10.69
CA LEU A 123 3.63 5.04 10.81
C LEU A 123 3.34 4.35 9.47
N GLU A 124 3.31 5.09 8.36
CA GLU A 124 3.16 4.51 7.03
C GLU A 124 4.36 3.62 6.64
N GLN A 125 5.58 4.04 7.00
CA GLN A 125 6.78 3.23 6.81
C GLN A 125 6.72 1.95 7.64
N ALA A 126 6.26 2.02 8.89
CA ALA A 126 6.08 0.84 9.73
C ALA A 126 5.04 -0.11 9.11
N ALA A 127 3.90 0.40 8.66
CA ALA A 127 2.89 -0.39 7.97
C ALA A 127 3.43 -1.09 6.72
N ARG A 128 4.27 -0.39 5.93
CA ARG A 128 4.94 -1.00 4.78
C ARG A 128 5.90 -2.11 5.19
N LEU A 129 6.68 -1.88 6.25
CA LEU A 129 7.60 -2.88 6.78
C LEU A 129 6.87 -4.14 7.30
N VAL A 130 5.71 -3.99 7.95
CA VAL A 130 4.86 -5.12 8.37
C VAL A 130 4.40 -5.96 7.17
N ARG A 131 4.00 -5.31 6.05
CA ARG A 131 3.64 -6.03 4.82
C ARG A 131 4.84 -6.74 4.20
N ASP A 132 5.95 -6.03 4.05
CA ASP A 132 7.14 -6.53 3.37
C ASP A 132 7.76 -7.71 4.12
N LEU A 133 7.73 -7.69 5.46
CA LEU A 133 8.17 -8.78 6.33
C LEU A 133 7.10 -9.87 6.55
N GLN A 134 5.92 -9.75 5.96
CA GLN A 134 4.79 -10.68 6.13
C GLN A 134 4.39 -10.88 7.60
N LEU A 135 4.51 -9.83 8.43
CA LEU A 135 4.20 -9.86 9.87
C LEU A 135 2.70 -9.71 10.18
N GLN A 136 1.85 -9.86 9.17
CA GLN A 136 0.38 -9.72 9.27
C GLN A 136 -0.24 -10.73 10.25
N GLN A 137 0.41 -11.90 10.42
CA GLN A 137 -0.03 -12.95 11.36
C GLN A 137 0.20 -12.57 12.84
N ASN A 138 0.94 -11.49 13.12
CA ASN A 138 1.16 -11.02 14.48
C ASN A 138 0.08 -10.03 14.88
N ASP A 139 -1.04 -10.55 15.40
CA ASP A 139 -2.21 -9.77 15.80
C ASP A 139 -1.87 -8.62 16.75
N ALA A 140 -0.95 -8.84 17.68
CA ALA A 140 -0.53 -7.83 18.65
C ALA A 140 0.17 -6.64 17.96
N LEU A 141 1.04 -6.91 16.99
CA LEU A 141 1.74 -5.89 16.21
C LEU A 141 0.78 -5.11 15.31
N VAL A 142 -0.12 -5.81 14.61
CA VAL A 142 -1.13 -5.19 13.73
C VAL A 142 -2.07 -4.30 14.54
N THR A 143 -2.53 -4.78 15.70
CA THR A 143 -3.38 -4.00 16.61
C THR A 143 -2.66 -2.77 17.13
N LEU A 144 -1.39 -2.89 17.53
CA LEU A 144 -0.57 -1.76 17.98
C LEU A 144 -0.45 -0.70 16.88
N LEU A 145 -0.12 -1.10 15.65
CA LEU A 145 0.01 -0.21 14.50
C LEU A 145 -1.30 0.54 14.22
N ILE A 146 -2.43 -0.17 14.19
CA ILE A 146 -3.75 0.46 13.99
C ILE A 146 -4.03 1.47 15.11
N ASN A 147 -3.77 1.11 16.37
CA ASN A 147 -3.96 1.98 17.52
C ASN A 147 -3.09 3.25 17.45
N GLU A 148 -1.83 3.13 17.03
CA GLU A 148 -0.95 4.30 16.84
C GLU A 148 -1.44 5.19 15.68
N MET A 149 -1.93 4.62 14.59
CA MET A 149 -2.51 5.40 13.48
C MET A 149 -3.77 6.15 13.93
N VAL A 150 -4.64 5.53 14.73
CA VAL A 150 -5.82 6.19 15.30
C VAL A 150 -5.41 7.33 16.25
N ARG A 151 -4.42 7.09 17.12
CA ARG A 151 -3.85 8.15 17.99
C ARG A 151 -3.25 9.29 17.18
N GLY A 152 -2.60 8.98 16.07
CA GLY A 152 -2.08 9.94 15.10
C GLY A 152 -3.15 10.61 14.22
N GLN A 153 -4.44 10.46 14.55
CA GLN A 153 -5.60 11.02 13.81
C GLN A 153 -5.71 10.55 12.34
N GLN A 154 -5.10 9.41 12.00
CA GLN A 154 -5.14 8.82 10.65
C GLN A 154 -6.23 7.75 10.54
N PHE A 155 -7.46 8.08 10.95
CA PHE A 155 -8.54 7.10 11.05
C PHE A 155 -8.86 6.39 9.72
N SER A 156 -8.87 7.12 8.60
CA SER A 156 -9.13 6.54 7.27
C SER A 156 -8.03 5.57 6.83
N ALA A 157 -6.76 5.92 7.08
CA ALA A 157 -5.63 5.04 6.77
C ALA A 157 -5.60 3.81 7.69
N ALA A 158 -5.89 3.99 8.99
CA ALA A 158 -6.02 2.90 9.95
C ALA A 158 -7.12 1.91 9.55
N THR A 159 -8.28 2.41 9.11
CA THR A 159 -9.40 1.56 8.65
C THR A 159 -9.01 0.76 7.41
N ARG A 160 -8.39 1.40 6.41
CA ARG A 160 -7.91 0.70 5.20
C ARG A 160 -6.88 -0.36 5.52
N LEU A 161 -5.98 -0.08 6.45
CA LEU A 161 -4.98 -1.04 6.89
C LEU A 161 -5.64 -2.22 7.63
N ALA A 162 -6.62 -1.98 8.49
CA ALA A 162 -7.34 -3.03 9.18
C ALA A 162 -8.12 -3.93 8.21
N GLN A 163 -8.76 -3.35 7.19
CA GLN A 163 -9.39 -4.11 6.11
C GLN A 163 -8.41 -5.01 5.35
N GLU A 164 -7.18 -4.55 5.18
CA GLU A 164 -6.12 -5.29 4.49
C GLU A 164 -5.55 -6.42 5.35
N MET A 165 -5.31 -6.17 6.64
CA MET A 165 -4.49 -7.04 7.50
C MET A 165 -5.29 -7.91 8.47
N VAL A 166 -6.54 -7.56 8.78
CA VAL A 166 -7.38 -8.27 9.76
C VAL A 166 -8.37 -9.16 9.02
N PRO A 167 -8.25 -10.50 9.11
CA PRO A 167 -9.21 -11.41 8.49
C PRO A 167 -10.62 -11.18 9.02
N GLY A 168 -11.61 -11.13 8.12
CA GLY A 168 -13.01 -10.97 8.51
C GLY A 168 -13.40 -9.56 9.01
N PHE A 169 -12.54 -8.54 8.84
CA PHE A 169 -12.83 -7.17 9.27
C PHE A 169 -14.19 -6.64 8.78
N GLU A 170 -14.55 -6.91 7.52
CA GLU A 170 -15.84 -6.48 6.94
C GLU A 170 -17.05 -7.17 7.57
N THR A 171 -16.90 -8.40 8.06
CA THR A 171 -18.01 -9.12 8.71
C THR A 171 -18.36 -8.52 10.07
N LEU A 172 -17.38 -7.91 10.75
CA LEU A 172 -17.61 -7.14 11.98
C LEU A 172 -18.36 -5.84 11.71
N SER A 173 -18.10 -5.21 10.56
CA SER A 173 -18.79 -3.99 10.10
C SER A 173 -20.25 -4.25 9.73
N ALA A 174 -20.54 -5.42 9.14
CA ALA A 174 -21.90 -5.83 8.76
C ALA A 174 -22.74 -6.37 9.93
N ALA A 175 -22.12 -6.95 10.97
CA ALA A 175 -22.80 -7.50 12.14
C ALA A 175 -23.10 -6.46 13.25
N ALA A 176 -22.50 -5.27 13.17
CA ALA A 176 -22.81 -4.19 14.08
C ALA A 176 -24.08 -3.45 13.59
N ASP A 177 -25.23 -3.82 14.14
CA ASP A 177 -26.30 -2.85 14.42
C ASP A 177 -25.61 -1.59 14.93
N ARG A 178 -25.56 -0.53 14.10
CA ARG A 178 -24.83 0.69 14.44
C ARG A 178 -25.31 1.12 15.82
N PRO A 179 -24.45 1.21 16.85
CA PRO A 179 -24.87 1.76 18.12
C PRO A 179 -25.42 3.15 17.81
N CYS A 180 -26.74 3.32 17.92
CA CYS A 180 -27.35 4.62 17.81
C CYS A 180 -26.92 5.37 19.06
N TRP A 181 -25.85 6.15 18.95
CA TRP A 181 -25.40 7.05 20.02
C TRP A 181 -26.44 8.12 20.33
N THR A 182 -27.51 8.20 19.52
CA THR A 182 -28.71 8.97 19.81
C THR A 182 -29.66 8.13 20.67
N PRO A 183 -29.85 8.46 21.96
CA PRO A 183 -30.89 7.84 22.76
C PRO A 183 -32.25 8.03 22.07
N PRO A 184 -33.09 6.99 21.96
CA PRO A 184 -34.44 7.10 21.39
C PRO A 184 -35.28 8.20 22.04
N ALA A 185 -34.98 8.54 23.30
CA ALA A 185 -35.61 9.62 24.06
C ALA A 185 -35.43 11.03 23.45
N LEU A 186 -34.49 11.24 22.53
CA LEU A 186 -34.27 12.51 21.84
C LEU A 186 -34.97 12.58 20.48
N ILE A 187 -35.54 11.48 19.99
CA ILE A 187 -36.33 11.45 18.76
C ILE A 187 -37.76 11.82 19.14
N LYS A 188 -38.08 13.12 19.16
CA LYS A 188 -39.46 13.58 19.24
C LYS A 188 -40.05 13.54 17.83
N LEU A 189 -41.01 12.65 17.61
CA LEU A 189 -41.96 12.71 16.49
C LEU A 189 -42.96 13.85 16.72
#